data_AF-A0A1G1WAR1-F1
#
_entry.id   AF-A0A1G1WAR1-F1
#
_cell.length_a   1.000
_cell.length_b   1.000
_cell.length_c   1.000
_cell.angle_alpha   90.00
_cell.angle_beta   90.00
_cell.angle_gamma   90.00
#
_symmetry.space_group_name_H-M   'P 1'
#
loop_
_entity.id
_entity.type
_entity.pdbx_description
1 polymer ?
#
loop_
_entity_poly.entity_id
_entity_poly.type
_entity_poly.pdbx_seq_one_letter_code
_entity_poly.pdbx_strand_id
1 'polypeptide(L)' 'MAVEMMVPVIPVKLQGLYEVLPKGRLIPRFRKVTATIGEPIAFDKKTPYLEATRILHNSLKMLS' A
#
# COMPACT_ATOMS: atom_id res chain seq x y z
N MET A 1 10.62 3.54 12.77
CA MET A 1 9.63 3.61 11.64
C MET A 1 8.21 3.77 12.18
N ALA A 2 7.19 4.00 11.34
CA ALA A 2 5.83 4.46 11.73
C ALA A 2 5.21 3.85 13.02
N VAL A 3 5.41 2.54 13.27
CA VAL A 3 4.98 1.85 14.50
C VAL A 3 5.59 2.44 15.78
N GLU A 4 6.89 2.74 15.80
CA GLU A 4 7.58 3.33 16.96
C GLU A 4 7.12 4.76 17.23
N MET A 5 6.77 5.47 16.16
CA MET A 5 6.31 6.87 16.22
C MET A 5 4.80 6.96 16.48
N MET A 6 4.08 5.83 16.50
CA MET A 6 2.62 5.74 16.67
C MET A 6 1.86 6.65 15.69
N VAL A 7 2.43 6.87 14.51
CA VAL A 7 1.80 7.68 13.47
C VAL A 7 0.88 6.78 12.63
N PRO A 8 -0.34 7.25 12.30
CA PRO A 8 -1.24 6.49 11.43
C PRO A 8 -0.60 6.24 10.06
N VAL A 9 -0.72 5.01 9.57
CA VAL A 9 -0.31 4.60 8.23
C VAL A 9 -1.54 4.53 7.34
N ILE A 10 -1.52 5.21 6.20
CA ILE A 10 -2.61 5.18 5.22
C ILE A 10 -2.27 4.13 4.14
N PRO A 11 -3.05 3.05 4.01
CA PRO A 11 -2.86 2.07 2.96
C PRO A 11 -3.33 2.62 1.61
N VAL A 12 -2.49 2.50 0.57
CA VAL A 12 -2.82 2.92 -0.79
C VAL A 12 -2.59 1.75 -1.75
N LYS A 13 -3.67 1.30 -2.41
CA LYS A 13 -3.61 0.26 -3.45
C LYS A 13 -3.54 0.92 -4.82
N LEU A 14 -2.52 0.56 -5.60
CA LEU A 14 -2.34 1.03 -6.97
C LEU A 14 -2.57 -0.13 -7.94
N GLN A 15 -3.43 0.06 -8.94
CA GLN A 15 -3.75 -0.93 -9.97
C GLN A 15 -3.59 -0.33 -11.36
N GLY A 16 -3.10 -1.10 -12.33
CA GLY A 16 -2.91 -0.63 -13.71
C GLY A 16 -1.51 -0.09 -14.02
N LEU A 17 -0.69 0.22 -13.00
CA LEU A 17 0.64 0.81 -13.20
C LEU A 17 1.61 -0.15 -13.91
N TYR A 18 1.55 -1.43 -13.56
CA TYR A 18 2.40 -2.44 -14.18
C TYR A 18 2.08 -2.56 -15.68
N GLU A 19 0.81 -2.45 -16.05
CA GLU A 19 0.35 -2.54 -17.44
C GLU A 19 0.77 -1.32 -18.25
N VAL A 20 0.78 -0.13 -17.64
CA VAL A 20 1.26 1.12 -18.24
C VAL A 20 2.74 0.99 -18.59
N LEU A 21 3.59 0.64 -17.61
CA LEU A 21 5.03 0.53 -17.82
C LEU A 21 5.63 -0.60 -16.96
N PRO A 22 5.71 -1.83 -17.49
CA PRO A 22 6.41 -2.92 -16.81
C PRO A 22 7.89 -2.58 -16.63
N LYS A 23 8.51 -3.09 -15.56
CA LYS A 23 9.95 -2.93 -15.32
C LYS A 23 10.75 -3.39 -16.55
N GLY A 24 11.69 -2.55 -16.99
CA GLY A 24 12.57 -2.82 -18.13
C GLY A 24 12.02 -2.35 -19.49
N ARG A 25 10.77 -1.87 -19.54
CA ARG A 25 10.23 -1.21 -20.74
C ARG A 25 10.53 0.29 -20.69
N LEU A 26 10.83 0.88 -21.85
CA LEU A 26 11.11 2.32 -21.97
C LEU A 26 9.89 3.16 -22.37
N ILE A 27 8.96 2.58 -23.14
CA ILE A 27 7.80 3.30 -23.69
C ILE A 27 6.51 2.84 -22.99
N PRO A 28 5.76 3.76 -22.35
CA PRO A 28 4.51 3.43 -21.65
C PRO A 28 3.34 3.17 -22.60
N ARG A 29 2.29 2.51 -22.10
CA ARG A 29 1.01 2.31 -22.77
C ARG A 29 -0.07 3.13 -22.09
N PHE A 30 -0.90 3.83 -22.85
CA PHE A 30 -2.08 4.52 -22.31
C PHE A 30 -3.13 3.50 -21.87
N ARG A 31 -3.26 3.33 -20.55
CA ARG A 31 -4.21 2.44 -19.88
C ARG A 31 -4.76 3.13 -18.63
N LYS A 32 -5.93 2.69 -18.16
CA LYS A 32 -6.53 3.19 -16.92
C LYS A 32 -5.68 2.76 -15.71
N VAL A 33 -5.44 3.70 -14.80
CA VAL A 33 -4.81 3.48 -13.49
C VAL A 33 -5.83 3.85 -12.43
N THR A 34 -5.90 3.05 -11.36
CA THR A 34 -6.74 3.33 -10.19
C THR A 34 -5.86 3.39 -8.95
N ALA A 35 -6.10 4.41 -8.11
CA ALA A 35 -5.55 4.50 -6.77
C ALA A 35 -6.71 4.44 -5.77
N THR A 36 -6.70 3.43 -4.90
CA THR A 36 -7.69 3.27 -3.84
C THR A 36 -7.01 3.61 -2.51
N ILE A 37 -7.52 4.63 -1.84
CA ILE A 37 -7.02 5.09 -0.53
C ILE A 37 -7.91 4.46 0.54
N GLY A 38 -7.29 3.76 1.49
CA GLY A 38 -7.99 3.17 2.63
C GLY A 38 -7.96 4.05 3.87
N GLU A 39 -8.63 3.57 4.91
CA GLU A 39 -8.68 4.23 6.21
C GLU A 39 -7.31 4.20 6.92
N PRO A 40 -6.96 5.25 7.70
CA PRO A 40 -5.74 5.27 8.50
C PRO A 40 -5.69 4.12 9.51
N ILE A 41 -4.52 3.48 9.63
CA ILE A 41 -4.27 2.39 10.58
C ILE A 41 -3.22 2.84 11.58
N ALA A 42 -3.59 2.92 12.86
CA ALA A 42 -2.66 3.19 13.95
C ALA A 42 -2.11 1.88 14.53
N PHE A 43 -0.90 1.93 15.09
CA PHE A 43 -0.25 0.80 15.75
C PHE A 43 0.24 1.23 17.12
N ASP A 44 0.20 0.30 18.07
CA ASP A 44 0.83 0.49 19.37
C ASP A 44 2.34 0.35 19.25
N LYS A 45 3.08 1.05 20.10
CA LYS A 45 4.56 0.98 20.15
C LYS A 45 5.09 -0.45 20.34
N LYS A 46 4.29 -1.34 20.95
CA LYS A 46 4.66 -2.73 21.23
C LYS A 46 4.24 -3.71 20.12
N THR A 47 3.54 -3.26 19.08
CA THR A 47 3.13 -4.14 17.98
C THR A 47 4.36 -4.69 17.26
N PRO A 48 4.53 -6.03 17.19
CA PRO A 48 5.63 -6.63 16.43
C PRO A 48 5.57 -6.23 14.95
N TYR A 49 6.71 -5.93 14.33
CA TYR A 49 6.74 -5.49 12.92
C TYR A 49 6.15 -6.51 11.95
N LEU A 50 6.30 -7.81 12.22
CA LEU A 50 5.70 -8.86 11.41
C LEU A 50 4.17 -8.78 11.43
N GLU A 51 3.60 -8.48 12.60
CA GLU A 51 2.16 -8.31 12.76
C GLU A 51 1.67 -7.04 12.05
N ALA A 52 2.37 -5.91 12.23
CA ALA A 52 2.05 -4.67 11.53
C ALA A 52 2.08 -4.85 10.01
N THR A 53 3.10 -5.54 9.49
CA THR A 53 3.24 -5.86 8.06
C THR A 53 2.09 -6.73 7.57
N ARG A 54 1.68 -7.74 8.34
CA ARG A 54 0.55 -8.62 8.01
C ARG A 54 -0.77 -7.84 7.96
N ILE A 55 -1.01 -6.96 8.93
CA ILE A 55 -2.21 -6.10 8.98
C ILE A 55 -2.26 -5.19 7.76
N LEU A 56 -1.16 -4.50 7.44
CA LEU A 56 -1.08 -3.62 6.26
C LEU A 56 -1.31 -4.38 4.96
N HIS A 57 -0.66 -5.55 4.80
CA HIS A 57 -0.82 -6.39 3.61
C HIS A 57 -2.27 -6.84 3.42
N ASN A 58 -2.93 -7.25 4.50
CA ASN A 58 -4.34 -7.64 4.46
C ASN A 58 -5.25 -6.46 4.14
N SER A 59 -5.00 -5.28 4.71
CA SER A 59 -5.75 -4.05 4.39
C SER A 59 -5.68 -3.74 2.90
N LEU A 60 -4.47 -3.75 2.31
CA LEU A 60 -4.29 -3.51 0.87
C LEU A 60 -5.06 -4.50 -0.02
N LYS A 61 -5.22 -5.76 0.41
CA LYS A 61 -6.01 -6.77 -0.32
C LYS A 61 -7.52 -6.51 -0.26
N MET A 62 -8.01 -5.91 0.83
CA MET A 62 -9.43 -5.62 1.01
C MET A 62 -9.88 -4.35 0.30
N LEU A 63 -8.95 -3.45 -0.06
CA LEU A 63 -9.27 -2.28 -0.87
C LEU A 63 -9.72 -2.75 -2.26
N SER A 64 -10.85 -2.22 -2.75
CA SER A 64 -11.40 -2.52 -4.08
C SER A 64 -10.49 -2.00 -5.19
#